data_AF-A0AAI9T0Z5-F1
#
_entry.id   AF-A0AAI9T0Z5-F1
#
_cell.length_a   1.000
_cell.length_b   1.000
_cell.length_c   1.000
_cell.angle_alpha   90.00
_cell.angle_beta   90.00
_cell.angle_gamma   90.00
#
_symmetry.space_group_name_H-M   'P 1'
#
loop_
_entity.id
_entity.type
_entity.pdbx_description
1 polymer ?
#
loop_
_entity_poly.entity_id
_entity_poly.type
_entity_poly.pdbx_seq_one_letter_code
_entity_poly.pdbx_strand_id
1 'polypeptide(L)'
;MHQLLRSYQPSVVKLFTSSIRTYASIGSRIPATKVFENSPGNDINLAEETSSGSSIIVGVPGAFSPGCSKSHIPGYINNLTSFKNKGIQQVFVIAVNDPFVTNAWREALLKSATGSEIIRFIADPTGAFTKDLDLLFDATKIFGNERSKRYALIVKDGKITQTFVEPDNTSVDVSDASKVLEQEFSSAEIEKAKRWLANFSPDKVPKHHFQISYSRSSGPGGQKVNKTSSKATVSLEPGKWLDSSVCYWIPAPIKAQLESKGIRRDENTFECFKRLVEEIKATVYFAEEPNEDAQAKWAKLEEEFKERKKFNKKKMSDKKRSRVNKFDL
;
A
#
# COMPACT_ATOMS: atom_id res chain seq x y z
N MET A 1 -29.98 57.20 29.38
CA MET A 1 -29.93 55.97 28.56
C MET A 1 -28.50 55.74 28.09
N HIS A 2 -27.99 54.54 28.37
CA HIS A 2 -26.86 53.84 27.73
C HIS A 2 -25.42 54.36 27.85
N GLN A 3 -24.75 53.80 28.88
CA GLN A 3 -23.34 53.37 28.82
C GLN A 3 -23.09 52.49 27.58
N LEU A 4 -22.08 52.85 26.77
CA LEU A 4 -21.51 51.98 25.76
C LEU A 4 -20.34 51.19 26.36
N LEU A 5 -20.63 49.96 26.78
CA LEU A 5 -19.64 48.94 27.09
C LEU A 5 -18.98 48.49 25.78
N ARG A 6 -17.73 48.90 25.55
CA ARG A 6 -16.90 48.37 24.46
C ARG A 6 -16.36 47.01 24.90
N SER A 7 -17.04 45.94 24.49
CA SER A 7 -16.64 44.56 24.76
C SER A 7 -15.32 44.23 24.07
N TYR A 8 -14.39 43.69 24.85
CA TYR A 8 -13.12 43.14 24.42
C TYR A 8 -13.39 41.90 23.56
N GLN A 9 -13.11 41.96 22.25
CA GLN A 9 -13.13 40.76 21.41
C GLN A 9 -11.79 40.03 21.55
N PRO A 10 -11.76 38.78 22.04
CA PRO A 10 -10.53 38.02 22.05
C PRO A 10 -10.12 37.70 20.61
N SER A 11 -8.88 38.04 20.30
CA SER A 11 -8.19 37.77 19.05
C SER A 11 -8.37 36.30 18.62
N VAL A 12 -8.84 36.12 17.39
CA VAL A 12 -8.96 34.83 16.70
C VAL A 12 -7.61 34.10 16.76
N VAL A 13 -7.57 32.98 17.46
CA VAL A 13 -6.47 32.02 17.40
C VAL A 13 -6.37 31.54 15.95
N LYS A 14 -5.33 31.97 15.23
CA LYS A 14 -4.99 31.37 13.94
C LYS A 14 -4.62 29.92 14.20
N LEU A 15 -5.55 29.01 13.92
CA LEU A 15 -5.25 27.59 13.77
C LEU A 15 -4.27 27.46 12.61
N PHE A 16 -2.99 27.23 12.94
CA PHE A 16 -2.03 26.74 11.99
C PHE A 16 -2.46 25.34 11.56
N THR A 17 -3.19 25.23 10.46
CA THR A 17 -3.31 23.96 9.74
C THR A 17 -2.00 23.78 8.97
N SER A 18 -0.96 23.24 9.60
CA SER A 18 0.08 22.60 8.81
C SER A 18 -0.60 21.39 8.17
N SER A 19 -0.92 21.47 6.88
CA SER A 19 -1.19 20.27 6.11
C SER A 19 0.05 19.39 6.23
N ILE A 20 -0.01 18.40 7.12
CA ILE A 20 1.04 17.39 7.25
C ILE A 20 1.11 16.78 5.85
N ARG A 21 2.23 16.99 5.15
CA ARG A 21 2.48 16.32 3.88
C ARG A 21 2.42 14.83 4.15
N THR A 22 1.52 14.14 3.49
CA THR A 22 1.38 12.69 3.65
C THR A 22 2.44 12.05 2.79
N TYR A 23 3.59 11.70 3.34
CA TYR A 23 4.51 10.87 2.56
C TYR A 23 3.82 9.55 2.20
N ALA A 24 4.01 9.08 0.96
CA ALA A 24 3.54 7.76 0.51
C ALA A 24 4.35 6.64 1.17
N SER A 25 4.24 6.55 2.50
CA SER A 25 4.76 5.50 3.36
C SER A 25 3.63 4.59 3.82
N ILE A 26 3.99 3.35 4.14
CA ILE A 26 3.10 2.39 4.78
C ILE A 26 2.55 2.99 6.09
N GLY A 27 1.24 2.88 6.30
CA GLY A 27 0.50 3.43 7.44
C GLY A 27 -0.07 4.83 7.24
N SER A 28 0.43 5.59 6.27
CA SER A 28 -0.07 6.94 5.95
C SER A 28 -1.48 6.91 5.36
N ARG A 29 -2.26 7.97 5.60
CA ARG A 29 -3.64 8.11 5.07
C ARG A 29 -3.66 8.80 3.72
N ILE A 30 -4.56 8.39 2.82
CA ILE A 30 -4.73 9.06 1.53
C ILE A 30 -5.16 10.53 1.73
N PRO A 31 -4.53 11.50 1.04
CA PRO A 31 -4.91 12.91 1.11
C PRO A 31 -6.35 13.16 0.67
N ALA A 32 -7.03 14.08 1.34
CA ALA A 32 -8.39 14.50 0.99
C ALA A 32 -8.42 15.54 -0.16
N THR A 33 -7.38 15.56 -0.98
CA THR A 33 -7.16 16.56 -2.03
C THR A 33 -8.10 16.30 -3.19
N LYS A 34 -8.70 17.36 -3.71
CA LYS A 34 -9.69 17.27 -4.79
C LYS A 34 -9.02 16.88 -6.10
N VAL A 35 -9.60 15.87 -6.73
CA VAL A 35 -9.24 15.39 -8.07
C VAL A 35 -10.51 15.22 -8.89
N PHE A 36 -10.39 14.97 -10.20
CA PHE A 36 -11.53 15.01 -11.11
C PHE A 36 -11.70 13.71 -11.88
N GLU A 37 -12.94 13.34 -12.19
CA GLU A 37 -13.24 12.14 -12.97
C GLU A 37 -14.19 12.49 -14.13
N ASN A 38 -13.82 12.08 -15.34
CA ASN A 38 -14.54 12.29 -16.62
C ASN A 38 -14.70 13.77 -17.07
N SER A 39 -14.89 14.72 -16.14
CA SER A 39 -15.08 16.15 -16.46
C SER A 39 -14.65 17.04 -15.28
N PRO A 40 -14.33 18.33 -15.53
CA PRO A 40 -13.97 19.26 -14.45
C PRO A 40 -15.12 19.53 -13.45
N GLY A 41 -16.36 19.26 -13.84
CA GLY A 41 -17.53 19.48 -12.98
C GLY A 41 -17.82 18.34 -12.01
N ASN A 42 -17.01 17.27 -12.03
CA ASN A 42 -17.14 16.10 -11.18
C ASN A 42 -15.89 15.96 -10.32
N ASP A 43 -15.83 16.72 -9.22
CA ASP A 43 -14.80 16.58 -8.21
C ASP A 43 -15.06 15.35 -7.34
N ILE A 44 -14.00 14.58 -7.10
CA ILE A 44 -13.99 13.41 -6.24
C ILE A 44 -12.91 13.57 -5.15
N ASN A 45 -13.10 12.86 -4.05
CA ASN A 45 -12.14 12.79 -2.96
C ASN A 45 -11.68 11.34 -2.78
N LEU A 46 -10.42 11.04 -3.13
CA LEU A 46 -9.89 9.67 -3.04
C LEU A 46 -9.79 9.17 -1.59
N ALA A 47 -9.66 10.05 -0.60
CA ALA A 47 -9.68 9.63 0.81
C ALA A 47 -11.05 9.06 1.21
N GLU A 48 -12.15 9.61 0.66
CA GLU A 48 -13.51 9.11 0.87
C GLU A 48 -13.77 7.84 0.05
N GLU A 49 -13.33 7.81 -1.21
CA GLU A 49 -13.51 6.63 -2.07
C GLU A 49 -12.74 5.40 -1.58
N THR A 50 -11.65 5.61 -0.83
CA THR A 50 -10.80 4.54 -0.27
C THR A 50 -11.00 4.33 1.23
N SER A 51 -11.96 5.01 1.87
CA SER A 51 -12.11 5.01 3.35
C SER A 51 -12.48 3.65 3.95
N SER A 52 -13.02 2.74 3.13
CA SER A 52 -13.45 1.40 3.53
C SER A 52 -13.09 0.39 2.46
N GLY A 53 -12.73 -0.82 2.86
CA GLY A 53 -12.33 -1.88 1.96
C GLY A 53 -10.91 -1.70 1.43
N SER A 54 -10.57 -2.52 0.43
CA SER A 54 -9.24 -2.50 -0.20
C SER A 54 -9.32 -1.96 -1.62
N SER A 55 -8.41 -1.06 -1.98
CA SER A 55 -8.32 -0.40 -3.28
C SER A 55 -6.87 -0.27 -3.72
N ILE A 56 -6.64 -0.13 -5.02
CA ILE A 56 -5.31 0.15 -5.57
C ILE A 56 -5.33 1.57 -6.16
N ILE A 57 -4.29 2.37 -5.90
CA ILE A 57 -4.05 3.64 -6.58
C ILE A 57 -2.79 3.50 -7.44
N VAL A 58 -2.92 3.65 -8.75
CA VAL A 58 -1.84 3.56 -9.73
C VAL A 58 -1.53 4.95 -10.26
N GLY A 59 -0.35 5.48 -9.94
CA GLY A 59 0.14 6.75 -10.47
C GLY A 59 0.90 6.56 -11.77
N VAL A 60 0.63 7.43 -12.75
CA VAL A 60 1.34 7.42 -14.03
C VAL A 60 1.85 8.81 -14.45
N PRO A 61 3.00 8.88 -15.15
CA PRO A 61 3.55 10.16 -15.64
C PRO A 61 2.62 10.93 -16.58
N GLY A 62 1.85 10.22 -17.41
CA GLY A 62 0.91 10.89 -18.29
C GLY A 62 0.07 9.95 -19.15
N ALA A 63 -1.16 10.39 -19.40
CA ALA A 63 -2.06 9.77 -20.35
C ALA A 63 -1.45 9.71 -21.76
N PHE A 64 -1.81 8.69 -22.54
CA PHE A 64 -1.31 8.42 -23.91
C PHE A 64 0.20 8.18 -24.07
N SER A 65 1.00 8.28 -23.01
CA SER A 65 2.42 7.94 -23.10
C SER A 65 2.63 6.42 -23.36
N PRO A 66 3.69 6.02 -24.07
CA PRO A 66 3.86 4.62 -24.53
C PRO A 66 3.89 3.60 -23.39
N GLY A 67 4.67 3.85 -22.33
CA GLY A 67 4.75 2.91 -21.19
C GLY A 67 3.42 2.78 -20.43
N CYS A 68 2.69 3.88 -20.26
CA CYS A 68 1.40 3.84 -19.57
C CYS A 68 0.32 3.13 -20.40
N SER A 69 0.31 3.35 -21.72
CA SER A 69 -0.79 2.93 -22.59
C SER A 69 -0.57 1.54 -23.21
N LYS A 70 0.67 1.05 -23.29
CA LYS A 70 0.98 -0.25 -23.90
C LYS A 70 1.13 -1.38 -22.88
N SER A 71 1.73 -1.11 -21.72
CA SER A 71 2.04 -2.15 -20.73
C SER A 71 1.37 -1.90 -19.38
N HIS A 72 1.62 -0.76 -18.76
CA HIS A 72 1.29 -0.56 -17.34
C HIS A 72 -0.22 -0.67 -17.05
N ILE A 73 -1.04 0.23 -17.61
CA ILE A 73 -2.49 0.22 -17.35
C ILE A 73 -3.21 -0.98 -17.97
N PRO A 74 -2.87 -1.42 -19.21
CA PRO A 74 -3.40 -2.68 -19.75
C PRO A 74 -3.13 -3.89 -18.84
N GLY A 75 -1.97 -3.94 -18.16
CA GLY A 75 -1.67 -4.98 -17.18
C GLY A 75 -2.68 -5.05 -16.04
N TYR A 76 -3.09 -3.89 -15.50
CA TYR A 76 -4.15 -3.82 -14.48
C TYR A 76 -5.51 -4.22 -15.04
N ILE A 77 -5.87 -3.74 -16.24
CA ILE A 77 -7.14 -4.06 -16.91
C ILE A 77 -7.30 -5.57 -17.11
N ASN A 78 -6.25 -6.25 -17.57
CA ASN A 78 -6.26 -7.69 -17.81
C ASN A 78 -6.36 -8.52 -16.51
N ASN A 79 -6.01 -7.94 -15.37
CA ASN A 79 -5.99 -8.62 -14.08
C ASN A 79 -7.10 -8.17 -13.12
N LEU A 80 -8.09 -7.39 -13.56
CA LEU A 80 -9.17 -6.89 -12.69
C LEU A 80 -9.91 -8.01 -11.96
N THR A 81 -10.17 -9.14 -12.62
CA THR A 81 -10.79 -10.31 -11.98
C THR A 81 -9.91 -10.90 -10.88
N SER A 82 -8.60 -10.99 -11.10
CA SER A 82 -7.63 -11.48 -10.10
C SER A 82 -7.58 -10.56 -8.88
N PHE A 83 -7.54 -9.24 -9.10
CA PHE A 83 -7.61 -8.25 -8.02
C PHE A 83 -8.93 -8.35 -7.24
N LYS A 84 -10.06 -8.49 -7.94
CA LYS A 84 -11.37 -8.67 -7.31
C LYS A 84 -11.42 -9.93 -6.44
N ASN A 85 -10.86 -11.05 -6.92
CA ASN A 85 -10.79 -12.30 -6.18
C ASN A 85 -9.92 -12.19 -4.92
N LYS A 86 -8.97 -11.24 -4.89
CA LYS A 86 -8.16 -10.90 -3.71
C LYS A 86 -8.82 -9.88 -2.77
N GLY A 87 -10.02 -9.41 -3.09
CA GLY A 87 -10.77 -8.47 -2.25
C GLY A 87 -10.53 -6.99 -2.57
N ILE A 88 -9.82 -6.68 -3.66
CA ILE A 88 -9.72 -5.31 -4.17
C ILE A 88 -11.04 -4.91 -4.81
N GLN A 89 -11.63 -3.83 -4.31
CA GLN A 89 -12.94 -3.35 -4.76
C GLN A 89 -12.83 -2.40 -5.94
N GLN A 90 -11.77 -1.58 -5.97
CA GLN A 90 -11.57 -0.52 -6.96
C GLN A 90 -10.09 -0.33 -7.28
N VAL A 91 -9.80 0.05 -8.53
CA VAL A 91 -8.48 0.47 -9.00
C VAL A 91 -8.60 1.90 -9.52
N PHE A 92 -7.83 2.82 -8.98
CA PHE A 92 -7.80 4.23 -9.38
C PHE A 92 -6.52 4.53 -10.14
N VAL A 93 -6.63 4.83 -11.43
CA VAL A 93 -5.51 5.30 -12.25
C VAL A 93 -5.45 6.81 -12.17
N ILE A 94 -4.36 7.38 -11.65
CA ILE A 94 -4.20 8.82 -11.49
C ILE A 94 -3.09 9.38 -12.38
N ALA A 95 -3.39 10.47 -13.08
CA ALA A 95 -2.43 11.17 -13.94
C ALA A 95 -2.50 12.69 -13.71
N VAL A 96 -1.33 13.34 -13.79
CA VAL A 96 -1.24 14.81 -13.83
C VAL A 96 -1.58 15.28 -15.24
N ASN A 97 -2.88 15.24 -15.53
CA ASN A 97 -3.51 15.64 -16.78
C ASN A 97 -4.87 16.26 -16.44
N ASP A 98 -5.43 17.02 -17.37
CA ASP A 98 -6.80 17.51 -17.24
C ASP A 98 -7.82 16.35 -17.36
N PRO A 99 -9.06 16.54 -16.85
CA PRO A 99 -10.09 15.51 -16.90
C PRO A 99 -10.55 15.16 -18.31
N PHE A 100 -10.40 16.04 -19.31
CA PHE A 100 -10.82 15.75 -20.68
C PHE A 100 -9.87 14.74 -21.32
N VAL A 101 -8.56 14.98 -21.22
CA VAL A 101 -7.52 14.06 -21.72
C VAL A 101 -7.59 12.73 -20.99
N THR A 102 -7.74 12.76 -19.66
CA THR A 102 -7.84 11.55 -18.85
C THR A 102 -9.09 10.73 -19.20
N ASN A 103 -10.22 11.38 -19.49
CA ASN A 103 -11.42 10.68 -19.96
C ASN A 103 -11.26 10.07 -21.36
N ALA A 104 -10.70 10.82 -22.30
CA ALA A 104 -10.46 10.30 -23.65
C ALA A 104 -9.50 9.10 -23.62
N TRP A 105 -8.50 9.13 -22.74
CA TRP A 105 -7.57 8.02 -22.54
C TRP A 105 -8.25 6.79 -21.93
N ARG A 106 -9.11 6.99 -20.92
CA ARG A 106 -9.97 5.94 -20.36
C ARG A 106 -10.80 5.27 -21.46
N GLU A 107 -11.50 6.07 -22.27
CA GLU A 107 -12.33 5.56 -23.36
C GLU A 107 -11.49 4.78 -24.38
N ALA A 108 -10.30 5.27 -24.73
CA ALA A 108 -9.40 4.57 -25.63
C ALA A 108 -8.96 3.20 -25.10
N LEU A 109 -8.63 3.09 -23.81
CA LEU A 109 -8.16 1.85 -23.19
C LEU A 109 -9.28 0.86 -22.86
N LEU A 110 -10.48 1.34 -22.52
CA LEU A 110 -11.59 0.51 -22.06
C LEU A 110 -12.56 0.07 -23.17
N LYS A 111 -12.34 0.49 -24.43
CA LYS A 111 -13.17 0.14 -25.59
C LYS A 111 -13.50 -1.35 -25.74
N SER A 112 -12.62 -2.23 -25.27
CA SER A 112 -12.79 -3.70 -25.35
C SER A 112 -12.61 -4.40 -24.01
N ALA A 113 -12.59 -3.65 -22.90
CA ALA A 113 -12.31 -4.18 -21.57
C ALA A 113 -13.59 -4.67 -20.88
N THR A 114 -13.60 -5.91 -20.41
CA THR A 114 -14.65 -6.45 -19.53
C THR A 114 -14.29 -6.15 -18.07
N GLY A 115 -15.26 -5.84 -17.20
CA GLY A 115 -14.99 -5.47 -15.80
C GLY A 115 -14.57 -4.01 -15.59
N SER A 116 -14.81 -3.16 -16.59
CA SER A 116 -14.46 -1.73 -16.61
C SER A 116 -15.01 -0.90 -15.43
N GLU A 117 -16.02 -1.41 -14.71
CA GLU A 117 -16.59 -0.77 -13.52
C GLU A 117 -15.66 -0.77 -12.29
N ILE A 118 -14.61 -1.60 -12.31
CA ILE A 118 -13.66 -1.73 -11.20
C ILE A 118 -12.52 -0.70 -11.33
N ILE A 119 -12.19 -0.28 -12.57
CA ILE A 119 -11.07 0.62 -12.84
C ILE A 119 -11.57 2.02 -13.21
N ARG A 120 -11.09 3.04 -12.50
CA ARG A 120 -11.49 4.43 -12.63
C ARG A 120 -10.29 5.31 -12.95
N PHE A 121 -10.48 6.29 -13.82
CA PHE A 121 -9.40 7.17 -14.28
C PHE A 121 -9.60 8.57 -13.72
N ILE A 122 -8.59 9.04 -13.02
CA ILE A 122 -8.62 10.21 -12.16
C ILE A 122 -7.60 11.23 -12.67
N ALA A 123 -8.09 12.45 -12.89
CA ALA A 123 -7.29 13.58 -13.29
C ALA A 123 -6.86 14.40 -12.05
N ASP A 124 -5.56 14.69 -11.97
CA ASP A 124 -4.96 15.60 -11.00
C ASP A 124 -4.30 16.78 -11.74
N PRO A 125 -5.08 17.73 -12.28
CA PRO A 125 -4.57 18.69 -13.27
C PRO A 125 -3.46 19.60 -12.73
N THR A 126 -3.48 19.87 -11.43
CA THR A 126 -2.51 20.73 -10.74
C THR A 126 -1.36 19.93 -10.12
N GLY A 127 -1.44 18.60 -10.12
CA GLY A 127 -0.50 17.74 -9.40
C GLY A 127 -0.62 17.84 -7.88
N ALA A 128 -1.68 18.45 -7.34
CA ALA A 128 -1.81 18.74 -5.92
C ALA A 128 -1.90 17.46 -5.08
N PHE A 129 -2.73 16.50 -5.51
CA PHE A 129 -2.85 15.22 -4.83
C PHE A 129 -1.53 14.45 -4.87
N THR A 130 -0.90 14.43 -6.05
CA THR A 130 0.38 13.77 -6.28
C THR A 130 1.50 14.39 -5.43
N LYS A 131 1.48 15.72 -5.28
CA LYS A 131 2.41 16.48 -4.44
C LYS A 131 2.21 16.23 -2.95
N ASP A 132 0.96 16.10 -2.51
CA ASP A 132 0.65 15.80 -1.11
C ASP A 132 1.16 14.42 -0.70
N LEU A 133 1.33 13.51 -1.66
CA LEU A 133 1.94 12.19 -1.50
C LEU A 133 3.48 12.18 -1.60
N ASP A 134 4.11 13.31 -1.91
CA ASP A 134 5.54 13.42 -2.28
C ASP A 134 5.95 12.55 -3.49
N LEU A 135 4.99 12.34 -4.40
CA LEU A 135 5.14 11.54 -5.62
C LEU A 135 5.16 12.41 -6.89
N LEU A 136 5.31 13.73 -6.75
CA LEU A 136 5.51 14.63 -7.88
C LEU A 136 6.99 14.67 -8.26
N PHE A 137 7.31 14.72 -9.54
CA PHE A 137 8.68 14.88 -10.02
C PHE A 137 8.75 15.82 -11.23
N ASP A 138 9.93 16.42 -11.42
CA ASP A 138 10.20 17.25 -12.59
C ASP A 138 10.31 16.38 -13.85
N ALA A 139 9.31 16.51 -14.71
CA ALA A 139 9.23 15.85 -16.00
C ALA A 139 9.12 16.87 -17.15
N THR A 140 9.46 18.14 -16.89
CA THR A 140 9.26 19.27 -17.81
C THR A 140 9.88 19.04 -19.18
N LYS A 141 11.06 18.39 -19.23
CA LYS A 141 11.76 18.08 -20.49
C LYS A 141 10.96 17.19 -21.46
N ILE A 142 10.09 16.33 -20.94
CA ILE A 142 9.35 15.34 -21.72
C ILE A 142 7.88 15.74 -21.83
N PHE A 143 7.30 16.27 -20.76
CA PHE A 143 5.86 16.50 -20.62
C PHE A 143 5.46 17.98 -20.52
N GLY A 144 6.42 18.90 -20.43
CA GLY A 144 6.20 20.35 -20.33
C GLY A 144 5.90 20.87 -18.92
N ASN A 145 5.59 19.99 -17.96
CA ASN A 145 5.31 20.32 -16.57
C ASN A 145 5.76 19.19 -15.62
N GLU A 146 5.69 19.43 -14.31
CA GLU A 146 5.86 18.38 -13.30
C GLU A 146 4.77 17.32 -13.44
N ARG A 147 5.12 16.06 -13.20
CA ARG A 147 4.23 14.90 -13.37
C ARG A 147 4.28 13.97 -12.17
N SER A 148 3.36 13.01 -12.15
CA SER A 148 3.34 11.95 -11.15
C SER A 148 4.39 10.90 -11.47
N LYS A 149 5.20 10.53 -10.47
CA LYS A 149 6.05 9.34 -10.55
C LYS A 149 5.18 8.14 -10.89
N ARG A 150 5.76 7.13 -11.52
CA ARG A 150 5.05 5.86 -11.66
C ARG A 150 5.07 5.10 -10.35
N TYR A 151 3.89 4.68 -9.90
CA TYR A 151 3.76 3.89 -8.69
C TYR A 151 2.46 3.07 -8.65
N ALA A 152 2.39 2.15 -7.70
CA ALA A 152 1.15 1.57 -7.21
C ALA A 152 1.11 1.60 -5.68
N LEU A 153 -0.04 1.93 -5.11
CA LEU A 153 -0.31 1.90 -3.67
C LEU A 153 -1.46 0.96 -3.42
N ILE A 154 -1.30 0.05 -2.47
CA ILE A 154 -2.41 -0.72 -1.93
C ILE A 154 -2.94 0.05 -0.73
N VAL A 155 -4.24 0.32 -0.73
CA VAL A 155 -4.91 1.11 0.29
C VAL A 155 -6.00 0.26 0.91
N LYS A 156 -5.96 0.14 2.24
CA LYS A 156 -6.99 -0.52 3.02
C LYS A 156 -7.54 0.45 4.05
N ASP A 157 -8.85 0.70 3.98
CA ASP A 157 -9.59 1.55 4.93
C ASP A 157 -8.97 2.95 5.11
N GLY A 158 -8.61 3.54 3.96
CA GLY A 158 -8.03 4.86 3.81
C GLY A 158 -6.54 4.96 4.18
N LYS A 159 -5.89 3.83 4.50
CA LYS A 159 -4.46 3.77 4.84
C LYS A 159 -3.67 2.98 3.82
N ILE A 160 -2.47 3.45 3.50
CA ILE A 160 -1.52 2.76 2.64
C ILE A 160 -0.99 1.53 3.38
N THR A 161 -1.14 0.34 2.80
CA THR A 161 -0.60 -0.91 3.35
C THR A 161 0.65 -1.39 2.62
N GLN A 162 0.77 -1.09 1.33
CA GLN A 162 1.96 -1.40 0.52
C GLN A 162 2.22 -0.29 -0.50
N THR A 163 3.50 -0.14 -0.85
CA THR A 163 3.98 0.90 -1.78
C THR A 163 4.92 0.29 -2.82
N PHE A 164 4.68 0.63 -4.08
CA PHE A 164 5.46 0.18 -5.24
C PHE A 164 5.83 1.41 -6.06
N VAL A 165 6.87 2.14 -5.66
CA VAL A 165 7.31 3.36 -6.35
C VAL A 165 8.52 3.02 -7.21
N GLU A 166 8.46 3.36 -8.50
CA GLU A 166 9.56 3.10 -9.44
C GLU A 166 10.78 3.96 -9.06
N PRO A 167 11.98 3.38 -8.93
CA PRO A 167 13.17 4.10 -8.48
C PRO A 167 13.63 5.17 -9.48
N ASP A 168 13.37 4.96 -10.77
CA ASP A 168 13.66 5.91 -11.85
C ASP A 168 12.46 6.82 -12.18
N ASN A 169 11.36 6.69 -11.43
CA ASN A 169 10.06 7.35 -11.61
C ASN A 169 9.27 6.99 -12.87
N THR A 170 9.81 6.23 -13.84
CA THR A 170 9.21 6.10 -15.18
C THR A 170 9.16 4.68 -15.74
N SER A 171 10.05 3.76 -15.32
CA SER A 171 10.06 2.34 -15.69
C SER A 171 8.74 1.66 -15.31
N VAL A 172 8.47 0.49 -15.87
CA VAL A 172 7.35 -0.36 -15.48
C VAL A 172 7.95 -1.68 -15.00
N ASP A 173 8.18 -1.80 -13.70
CA ASP A 173 8.75 -3.00 -13.07
C ASP A 173 8.07 -3.27 -11.72
N VAL A 174 8.46 -2.53 -10.67
CA VAL A 174 7.94 -2.77 -9.32
C VAL A 174 6.44 -2.44 -9.21
N SER A 175 5.97 -1.48 -10.00
CA SER A 175 4.58 -1.05 -10.07
C SER A 175 3.76 -1.80 -11.12
N ASP A 176 4.30 -2.86 -11.74
CA ASP A 176 3.54 -3.69 -12.67
C ASP A 176 2.42 -4.47 -11.95
N ALA A 177 1.30 -4.69 -12.64
CA ALA A 177 0.15 -5.38 -12.08
C ALA A 177 0.49 -6.80 -11.57
N SER A 178 1.40 -7.50 -12.25
CA SER A 178 1.84 -8.85 -11.89
C SER A 178 2.57 -8.84 -10.53
N LYS A 179 3.44 -7.85 -10.32
CA LYS A 179 4.17 -7.65 -9.06
C LYS A 179 3.27 -7.26 -7.91
N VAL A 180 2.32 -6.37 -8.17
CA VAL A 180 1.32 -5.99 -7.17
C VAL A 180 0.43 -7.18 -6.79
N LEU A 181 0.07 -8.03 -7.76
CA LEU A 181 -0.66 -9.27 -7.48
C LEU A 181 0.16 -10.28 -6.67
N GLU A 182 1.44 -10.48 -6.97
CA GLU A 182 2.30 -11.44 -6.26
C GLU A 182 2.40 -11.14 -4.75
N GLN A 183 2.28 -9.86 -4.35
CA GLN A 183 2.48 -9.40 -2.97
C GLN A 183 1.21 -9.37 -2.11
N GLU A 184 0.02 -9.57 -2.70
CA GLU A 184 -1.22 -9.75 -1.95
C GLU A 184 -1.48 -11.23 -1.69
N PHE A 185 -1.16 -11.66 -0.47
CA PHE A 185 -1.51 -13.00 0.00
C PHE A 185 -3.01 -13.06 0.31
N SER A 186 -3.68 -14.10 -0.18
CA SER A 186 -5.09 -14.35 0.14
C SER A 186 -5.28 -14.50 1.66
N SER A 187 -6.49 -14.25 2.15
CA SER A 187 -6.83 -14.45 3.56
C SER A 187 -6.48 -15.87 4.05
N ALA A 188 -6.67 -16.88 3.19
CA ALA A 188 -6.28 -18.26 3.47
C ALA A 188 -4.75 -18.45 3.60
N GLU A 189 -3.95 -17.76 2.78
CA GLU A 189 -2.49 -17.81 2.88
C GLU A 189 -1.97 -17.08 4.12
N ILE A 190 -2.59 -15.95 4.47
CA ILE A 190 -2.30 -15.22 5.70
C ILE A 190 -2.64 -16.08 6.91
N GLU A 191 -3.78 -16.79 6.90
CA GLU A 191 -4.16 -17.67 8.01
C GLU A 191 -3.21 -18.87 8.15
N LYS A 192 -2.82 -19.49 7.02
CA LYS A 192 -1.78 -20.52 7.01
C LYS A 192 -0.46 -20.00 7.56
N ALA A 193 -0.06 -18.78 7.21
CA ALA A 193 1.14 -18.15 7.72
C ALA A 193 1.04 -17.85 9.23
N LYS A 194 -0.10 -17.35 9.71
CA LYS A 194 -0.37 -17.15 11.16
C LYS A 194 -0.26 -18.48 11.93
N ARG A 195 -0.90 -19.54 11.43
CA ARG A 195 -0.83 -20.90 12.03
C ARG A 195 0.59 -21.46 12.01
N TRP A 196 1.33 -21.22 10.94
CA TRP A 196 2.74 -21.61 10.84
C TRP A 196 3.57 -20.87 11.90
N LEU A 197 3.43 -19.54 12.01
CA LEU A 197 4.18 -18.71 12.95
C LEU A 197 3.92 -19.11 14.41
N ALA A 198 2.65 -19.41 14.75
CA ALA A 198 2.26 -19.88 16.08
C ALA A 198 2.93 -21.23 16.44
N ASN A 199 3.02 -22.14 15.47
CA ASN A 199 3.59 -23.47 15.64
C ASN A 199 5.09 -23.57 15.33
N PHE A 200 5.74 -22.46 14.98
CA PHE A 200 7.13 -22.44 14.57
C PHE A 200 8.05 -22.49 15.80
N SER A 201 8.92 -23.51 15.82
CA SER A 201 9.84 -23.84 16.90
C SER A 201 11.25 -24.11 16.37
N PRO A 202 12.31 -24.02 17.21
CA PRO A 202 13.70 -24.22 16.77
C PRO A 202 13.97 -25.58 16.12
N ASP A 203 13.22 -26.61 16.50
CA ASP A 203 13.36 -27.97 15.97
C ASP A 203 12.87 -28.12 14.52
N LYS A 204 11.99 -27.21 14.07
CA LYS A 204 11.45 -27.21 12.71
C LYS A 204 12.34 -26.48 11.71
N VAL A 205 13.45 -25.89 12.17
CA VAL A 205 14.42 -25.22 11.30
C VAL A 205 15.27 -26.26 10.57
N PRO A 206 15.32 -26.27 9.23
CA PRO A 206 16.15 -27.22 8.50
C PRO A 206 17.63 -26.87 8.64
N LYS A 207 18.31 -27.54 9.58
CA LYS A 207 19.70 -27.26 9.96
C LYS A 207 20.71 -27.46 8.82
N HIS A 208 20.38 -28.27 7.82
CA HIS A 208 21.26 -28.60 6.68
C HIS A 208 21.50 -27.43 5.72
N HIS A 209 20.68 -26.38 5.76
CA HIS A 209 20.91 -25.16 4.99
C HIS A 209 21.90 -24.19 5.66
N PHE A 210 22.28 -24.44 6.91
CA PHE A 210 23.18 -23.56 7.68
C PHE A 210 24.58 -24.15 7.72
N GLN A 211 25.58 -23.27 7.60
CA GLN A 211 26.96 -23.66 7.85
C GLN A 211 27.19 -23.63 9.36
N ILE A 212 27.31 -24.81 9.96
CA ILE A 212 27.55 -25.00 11.40
C ILE A 212 29.00 -25.44 11.59
N SER A 213 29.79 -24.65 12.29
CA SER A 213 31.14 -25.01 12.69
C SER A 213 31.27 -25.04 14.22
N TYR A 214 32.03 -25.97 14.75
CA TYR A 214 32.21 -26.12 16.20
C TYR A 214 33.63 -25.73 16.59
N SER A 215 33.74 -24.83 17.55
CA SER A 215 35.01 -24.47 18.17
C SER A 215 35.34 -25.51 19.24
N ARG A 216 36.55 -26.08 19.22
CA ARG A 216 37.07 -26.84 20.36
C ARG A 216 37.57 -25.84 21.40
N SER A 217 37.06 -25.91 22.63
CA SER A 217 37.58 -25.15 23.75
C SER A 217 38.96 -25.70 24.15
N SER A 218 40.02 -25.15 23.57
CA SER A 218 41.39 -25.43 23.99
C SER A 218 41.72 -24.54 25.20
N GLY A 219 41.25 -24.93 26.39
CA GLY A 219 41.72 -24.39 27.66
C GLY A 219 42.82 -25.29 28.26
N PRO A 220 43.90 -24.75 28.86
CA PRO A 220 44.93 -25.56 29.50
C PRO A 220 44.42 -26.11 30.85
N GLY A 221 44.33 -27.43 30.97
CA GLY A 221 44.39 -28.17 32.25
C GLY A 221 43.20 -28.03 33.21
N GLY A 222 42.36 -29.06 33.28
CA GLY A 222 41.34 -29.19 34.32
C GLY A 222 40.51 -30.46 34.18
N GLN A 223 40.99 -31.55 34.74
CA GLN A 223 40.22 -32.78 34.97
C GLN A 223 38.95 -32.41 35.77
N LYS A 224 37.77 -32.63 35.19
CA LYS A 224 36.43 -32.17 35.63
C LYS A 224 35.98 -30.80 35.08
N VAL A 225 35.75 -30.71 33.78
CA VAL A 225 34.70 -29.83 33.26
C VAL A 225 33.80 -30.65 32.34
N ASN A 226 32.51 -30.70 32.68
CA ASN A 226 31.48 -31.40 31.90
C ASN A 226 31.50 -30.87 30.46
N LYS A 227 31.75 -31.79 29.51
CA LYS A 227 31.77 -31.54 28.07
C LYS A 227 30.35 -31.36 27.52
N THR A 228 29.68 -30.24 27.81
CA THR A 228 28.28 -30.06 27.36
C THR A 228 27.98 -28.73 26.66
N SER A 229 28.98 -27.91 26.31
CA SER A 229 28.75 -26.71 25.50
C SER A 229 29.88 -26.42 24.51
N SER A 230 29.94 -27.22 23.44
CA SER A 230 30.74 -26.87 22.26
C SER A 230 30.20 -25.56 21.67
N LYS A 231 30.99 -24.48 21.69
CA LYS A 231 30.63 -23.23 21.03
C LYS A 231 30.48 -23.50 19.53
N ALA A 232 29.32 -23.18 18.97
CA ALA A 232 28.99 -23.39 17.57
C ALA A 232 28.79 -22.05 16.86
N THR A 233 29.46 -21.86 15.73
CA THR A 233 29.19 -20.75 14.84
C THR A 233 28.18 -21.22 13.80
N VAL A 234 26.98 -20.64 13.84
CA VAL A 234 25.92 -20.86 12.84
C VAL A 234 25.90 -19.64 11.93
N SER A 235 26.11 -19.88 10.63
CA SER A 235 26.11 -18.82 9.64
C SER A 235 25.30 -19.18 8.40
N LEU A 236 24.68 -18.17 7.79
CA LEU A 236 24.00 -18.26 6.51
C LEU A 236 24.37 -17.03 5.69
N GLU A 237 24.84 -17.24 4.46
CA GLU A 237 25.36 -16.17 3.61
C GLU A 237 24.31 -15.08 3.36
N PRO A 238 24.70 -13.79 3.40
CA PRO A 238 23.81 -12.68 3.06
C PRO A 238 23.21 -12.89 1.66
N GLY A 239 21.88 -12.79 1.54
CA GLY A 239 21.16 -13.01 0.28
C GLY A 239 20.65 -14.44 0.05
N LYS A 240 21.28 -15.49 0.58
CA LYS A 240 20.73 -16.87 0.52
C LYS A 240 19.49 -17.05 1.38
N TRP A 241 19.33 -16.22 2.40
CA TRP A 241 18.18 -16.21 3.32
C TRP A 241 16.84 -15.92 2.63
N LEU A 242 16.87 -15.27 1.46
CA LEU A 242 15.68 -14.92 0.69
C LEU A 242 15.56 -15.70 -0.62
N ASP A 243 16.46 -16.63 -0.90
CA ASP A 243 16.34 -17.48 -2.08
C ASP A 243 15.16 -18.47 -1.88
N SER A 244 14.29 -18.58 -2.89
CA SER A 244 13.14 -19.48 -2.84
C SER A 244 13.53 -20.96 -2.73
N SER A 245 14.75 -21.29 -3.15
CA SER A 245 15.31 -22.64 -3.14
C SER A 245 15.74 -23.08 -1.74
N VAL A 246 16.12 -22.13 -0.87
CA VAL A 246 16.69 -22.40 0.47
C VAL A 246 15.67 -22.19 1.59
N CYS A 247 14.80 -21.19 1.45
CA CYS A 247 13.78 -20.85 2.45
C CYS A 247 12.36 -21.27 2.05
N TYR A 248 12.22 -22.39 1.31
CA TYR A 248 10.91 -22.93 0.91
C TYR A 248 9.99 -23.27 2.11
N TRP A 249 10.59 -23.45 3.29
CA TRP A 249 9.91 -23.81 4.54
C TRP A 249 9.29 -22.58 5.26
N ILE A 250 9.60 -21.36 4.82
CA ILE A 250 9.00 -20.11 5.32
C ILE A 250 7.86 -19.70 4.38
N PRO A 251 6.62 -19.52 4.88
CA PRO A 251 5.51 -19.00 4.09
C PRO A 251 5.86 -17.66 3.42
N ALA A 252 5.44 -17.49 2.17
CA ALA A 252 5.67 -16.26 1.41
C ALA A 252 5.20 -14.96 2.12
N PRO A 253 4.06 -14.93 2.85
CA PRO A 253 3.64 -13.75 3.64
C PRO A 253 4.63 -13.31 4.72
N ILE A 254 5.38 -14.27 5.27
CA ILE A 254 6.37 -14.05 6.33
C ILE A 254 7.69 -13.64 5.68
N LYS A 255 8.08 -14.35 4.61
CA LYS A 255 9.30 -14.09 3.86
C LYS A 255 9.35 -12.67 3.29
N ALA A 256 8.22 -12.14 2.82
CA ALA A 256 8.11 -10.78 2.29
C ALA A 256 8.46 -9.69 3.33
N GLN A 257 8.37 -10.00 4.63
CA GLN A 257 8.65 -9.06 5.72
C GLN A 257 10.09 -9.17 6.25
N LEU A 258 10.86 -10.18 5.82
CA LEU A 258 12.22 -10.41 6.31
C LEU A 258 13.24 -9.63 5.46
N GLU A 259 14.19 -8.96 6.13
CA GLU A 259 15.29 -8.26 5.47
C GLU A 259 16.40 -9.22 5.01
N SER A 260 17.17 -8.84 3.98
CA SER A 260 18.25 -9.64 3.39
C SER A 260 19.53 -9.73 4.25
N LYS A 261 19.48 -9.31 5.52
CA LYS A 261 20.63 -9.28 6.42
C LYS A 261 21.16 -10.70 6.65
N GLY A 262 22.47 -10.87 6.51
CA GLY A 262 23.13 -12.15 6.78
C GLY A 262 23.03 -12.53 8.26
N ILE A 263 22.84 -13.81 8.55
CA ILE A 263 22.76 -14.32 9.91
C ILE A 263 24.10 -14.95 10.26
N ARG A 264 24.79 -14.40 11.27
CA ARG A 264 25.99 -15.00 11.86
C ARG A 264 25.91 -14.92 13.37
N ARG A 265 26.00 -16.07 14.05
CA ARG A 265 25.93 -16.15 15.53
C ARG A 265 26.95 -17.15 16.07
N ASP A 266 27.50 -16.83 17.23
CA ASP A 266 28.61 -17.56 17.87
C ASP A 266 28.22 -18.04 19.29
N GLU A 267 27.25 -18.96 19.40
CA GLU A 267 26.72 -19.49 20.68
C GLU A 267 26.53 -21.02 20.64
N ASN A 268 25.73 -21.61 21.54
CA ASN A 268 25.31 -23.01 21.36
C ASN A 268 24.37 -23.09 20.15
N THR A 269 24.46 -24.17 19.35
CA THR A 269 23.55 -24.46 18.25
C THR A 269 22.07 -24.25 18.58
N PHE A 270 21.60 -24.75 19.74
CA PHE A 270 20.20 -24.60 20.12
C PHE A 270 19.82 -23.13 20.33
N GLU A 271 20.67 -22.37 21.02
CA GLU A 271 20.44 -20.95 21.30
C GLU A 271 20.47 -20.11 20.00
N CYS A 272 21.35 -20.47 19.06
CA CYS A 272 21.43 -19.82 17.75
C CYS A 272 20.11 -19.93 16.97
N PHE A 273 19.48 -21.12 16.97
CA PHE A 273 18.19 -21.34 16.30
C PHE A 273 17.02 -20.78 17.11
N LYS A 274 17.07 -20.79 18.44
CA LYS A 274 16.06 -20.16 19.29
C LYS A 274 15.97 -18.66 19.02
N ARG A 275 17.09 -17.95 19.01
CA ARG A 275 17.14 -16.51 18.66
C ARG A 275 16.69 -16.25 17.23
N LEU A 276 16.95 -17.17 16.30
CA LEU A 276 16.46 -17.05 14.92
C LEU A 276 14.93 -17.02 14.87
N VAL A 277 14.29 -17.94 15.60
CA VAL A 277 12.83 -18.03 15.69
C VAL A 277 12.27 -16.78 16.37
N GLU A 278 12.89 -16.30 17.45
CA GLU A 278 12.48 -15.08 18.15
C GLU A 278 12.59 -13.85 17.26
N GLU A 279 13.67 -13.71 16.48
CA GLU A 279 13.85 -12.60 15.54
C GLU A 279 12.80 -12.64 14.43
N ILE A 280 12.54 -13.80 13.82
CA ILE A 280 11.46 -13.96 12.83
C ILE A 280 10.10 -13.56 13.45
N LYS A 281 9.81 -14.00 14.67
CA LYS A 281 8.56 -13.65 15.37
C LYS A 281 8.48 -12.16 15.71
N ALA A 282 9.60 -11.50 15.97
CA ALA A 282 9.64 -10.07 16.27
C ALA A 282 9.51 -9.19 15.03
N THR A 283 10.05 -9.62 13.88
CA THR A 283 9.96 -8.88 12.61
C THR A 283 8.60 -9.02 11.96
N VAL A 284 7.95 -10.19 12.09
CA VAL A 284 6.73 -10.52 11.36
C VAL A 284 5.52 -9.93 12.05
N TYR A 285 4.85 -9.02 11.37
CA TYR A 285 3.61 -8.41 11.80
C TYR A 285 2.45 -8.86 10.90
N PHE A 286 1.36 -9.30 11.53
CA PHE A 286 0.07 -9.44 10.88
C PHE A 286 -0.89 -8.47 11.55
N ALA A 287 -1.62 -7.67 10.77
CA ALA A 287 -2.70 -6.87 11.30
C ALA A 287 -3.71 -7.79 12.00
N GLU A 288 -3.99 -7.51 13.27
CA GLU A 288 -5.03 -8.17 14.03
C GLU A 288 -6.39 -7.78 13.46
N GLU A 289 -7.36 -8.69 13.58
CA GLU A 289 -8.73 -8.34 13.22
C GLU A 289 -9.21 -7.21 14.15
N PRO A 290 -9.95 -6.21 13.65
CA PRO A 290 -10.41 -5.12 14.49
C PRO A 290 -11.27 -5.69 15.62
N ASN A 291 -11.08 -5.17 16.84
CA ASN A 291 -11.93 -5.49 18.00
C ASN A 291 -13.43 -5.32 17.65
N GLU A 292 -14.35 -6.04 18.29
CA GLU A 292 -15.80 -5.96 18.00
C GLU A 292 -16.32 -4.51 18.03
N ASP A 293 -15.83 -3.69 18.95
CA ASP A 293 -16.12 -2.25 19.02
C ASP A 293 -15.60 -1.46 17.80
N ALA A 294 -14.43 -1.83 17.28
CA ALA A 294 -13.88 -1.25 16.07
C ALA A 294 -14.71 -1.69 14.85
N GLN A 295 -15.08 -2.97 14.74
CA GLN A 295 -15.94 -3.46 13.66
C GLN A 295 -17.31 -2.77 13.67
N ALA A 296 -17.93 -2.59 14.84
CA ALA A 296 -19.20 -1.89 14.99
C ALA A 296 -19.08 -0.40 14.61
N LYS A 297 -17.99 0.26 15.02
CA LYS A 297 -17.71 1.65 14.62
C LYS A 297 -17.53 1.77 13.11
N TRP A 298 -16.91 0.78 12.48
CA TRP A 298 -16.64 0.77 11.05
C TRP A 298 -17.88 0.43 10.23
N ALA A 299 -18.72 -0.49 10.70
CA ALA A 299 -20.03 -0.78 10.11
C ALA A 299 -20.94 0.46 10.14
N LYS A 300 -20.95 1.19 11.27
CA LYS A 300 -21.70 2.44 11.40
C LYS A 300 -21.20 3.53 10.44
N LEU A 301 -19.87 3.66 10.31
CA LEU A 301 -19.26 4.55 9.33
C LEU A 301 -19.60 4.12 7.90
N GLU A 302 -19.58 2.83 7.59
CA GLU A 302 -19.89 2.32 6.25
C GLU A 302 -21.36 2.54 5.87
N GLU A 303 -22.30 2.36 6.81
CA GLU A 303 -23.70 2.73 6.60
C GLU A 303 -23.86 4.23 6.37
N GLU A 304 -23.25 5.07 7.20
CA GLU A 304 -23.27 6.52 7.04
C GLU A 304 -22.67 6.95 5.68
N PHE A 305 -21.59 6.30 5.24
CA PHE A 305 -21.01 6.50 3.92
C PHE A 305 -21.94 6.07 2.79
N LYS A 306 -22.59 4.90 2.90
CA LYS A 306 -23.57 4.44 1.91
C LYS A 306 -24.76 5.39 1.80
N GLU A 307 -25.24 5.90 2.93
CA GLU A 307 -26.29 6.91 2.97
C GLU A 307 -25.83 8.23 2.34
N ARG A 308 -24.62 8.69 2.67
CA ARG A 308 -24.05 9.92 2.11
C ARG A 308 -23.81 9.82 0.61
N LYS A 309 -23.37 8.65 0.12
CA LYS A 309 -23.22 8.35 -1.31
C LYS A 309 -24.56 8.35 -2.03
N LYS A 310 -25.59 7.73 -1.44
CA LYS A 310 -26.97 7.77 -1.97
C LYS A 310 -27.49 9.21 -2.01
N PHE A 311 -27.28 9.98 -0.95
CA PHE A 311 -27.69 11.38 -0.87
C PHE A 311 -26.99 12.25 -1.92
N ASN A 312 -25.67 12.16 -2.05
CA ASN A 312 -24.90 12.90 -3.06
C ASN A 312 -25.30 12.50 -4.48
N LYS A 313 -25.54 11.21 -4.74
CA LYS A 313 -26.04 10.72 -6.04
C LYS A 313 -27.41 11.33 -6.36
N LYS A 314 -28.32 11.39 -5.38
CA LYS A 314 -29.64 12.01 -5.53
C LYS A 314 -29.50 13.52 -5.80
N LYS A 315 -28.70 14.23 -5.02
CA LYS A 315 -28.41 15.66 -5.21
C LYS A 315 -27.84 15.97 -6.60
N MET A 316 -26.94 15.13 -7.11
CA MET A 316 -26.38 15.28 -8.46
C MET A 316 -27.40 14.97 -9.56
N SER A 317 -28.27 13.98 -9.36
CA SER A 317 -29.41 13.71 -10.24
C SER A 317 -30.38 14.90 -10.31
N ASP A 318 -30.71 15.48 -9.16
CA ASP A 318 -31.63 16.62 -9.07
C ASP A 318 -31.01 17.87 -9.72
N LYS A 319 -29.72 18.10 -9.53
CA LYS A 319 -28.96 19.17 -10.22
C LYS A 319 -28.90 18.97 -11.74
N LYS A 320 -28.88 17.72 -12.23
CA LYS A 320 -28.98 17.43 -13.67
C LYS A 320 -30.39 17.71 -14.19
N ARG A 321 -31.43 17.26 -13.48
CA ARG A 321 -32.84 17.51 -13.85
C ARG A 321 -33.16 19.01 -13.92
N SER A 322 -32.71 19.80 -12.95
CA SER A 322 -32.96 21.25 -12.94
C SER A 322 -32.26 22.02 -14.07
N ARG A 323 -31.19 21.47 -14.65
CA ARG A 323 -30.52 22.03 -15.82
C ARG A 323 -31.26 21.72 -17.13
N VAL A 324 -31.95 20.58 -17.21
CA VAL A 324 -32.73 20.19 -18.41
C VAL A 324 -33.96 21.07 -18.56
N ASN A 325 -34.69 21.34 -17.47
CA ASN A 325 -35.92 22.15 -17.51
C ASN A 325 -35.69 23.65 -17.79
N LYS A 326 -34.44 24.11 -17.90
CA LYS A 326 -34.11 25.53 -18.08
C LYS A 326 -33.85 25.92 -19.54
N PHE A 327 -33.86 24.96 -20.47
CA PHE A 327 -33.64 25.19 -21.91
C PHE A 327 -34.91 25.11 -22.77
N ASP A 328 -36.08 24.84 -22.16
CA ASP A 328 -37.38 24.82 -22.84
C ASP A 328 -38.14 26.16 -22.69
N LEU A 329 -37.49 27.29 -23.03
CA LEU A 329 -38.12 28.62 -23.12
C LEU A 329 -37.78 29.30 -24.44
#